data_AF-A0A1G2MKB6-F1
#
_entry.id   AF-A0A1G2MKB6-F1
#
_cell.length_a   1.000
_cell.length_b   1.000
_cell.length_c   1.000
_cell.angle_alpha   90.00
_cell.angle_beta   90.00
_cell.angle_gamma   90.00
#
_symmetry.space_group_name_H-M   'P 1'
#
loop_
_entity.id
_entity.type
_entity.pdbx_description
1 polymer ?
#
loop_
_entity_poly.entity_id
_entity_poly.type
_entity_poly.pdbx_seq_one_letter_code
_entity_poly.pdbx_strand_id
1 'polypeptide(L)' 'IGANIIEAQAGSSKKDFTNFFSHALKSANESKFWLGLLRDSGKADKQRAETLLQETKELANILGSSIVTLRGKR' A
#
# COMPACT_ATOMS: atom_id res chain seq x y z
N ILE A 1 -5.08 -3.39 2.67
CA ILE A 1 -3.66 -3.11 3.02
C ILE A 1 -3.31 -3.75 4.36
N GLY A 2 -3.88 -3.29 5.48
CA GLY A 2 -3.51 -3.73 6.83
C GLY A 2 -3.62 -5.24 7.08
N ALA A 3 -4.68 -5.90 6.59
CA ALA A 3 -4.83 -7.36 6.74
C ALA A 3 -3.61 -8.14 6.22
N ASN A 4 -3.13 -7.83 5.01
CA ASN A 4 -1.92 -8.46 4.45
C ASN A 4 -0.66 -8.17 5.27
N ILE A 5 -0.57 -7.04 5.98
CA ILE A 5 0.57 -6.75 6.86
C ILE A 5 0.53 -7.66 8.09
N ILE A 6 -0.65 -7.89 8.68
CA ILE A 6 -0.85 -8.81 9.81
C ILE A 6 -0.50 -10.24 9.39
N GLU A 7 -0.99 -10.68 8.22
CA GLU A 7 -0.64 -12.00 7.68
C GLU A 7 0.86 -12.15 7.42
N ALA A 8 1.53 -11.08 6.94
CA ALA A 8 2.97 -11.09 6.78
C ALA A 8 3.70 -11.32 8.11
N GLN A 9 3.26 -10.65 9.18
CA GLN A 9 3.85 -10.79 10.52
C GLN A 9 3.67 -12.20 11.10
N ALA A 10 2.59 -12.90 10.73
CA ALA A 10 2.36 -14.29 11.08
C ALA A 10 3.04 -15.30 10.13
N GLY A 11 3.68 -14.82 9.06
CA GLY A 11 4.33 -15.65 8.05
C GLY A 11 5.54 -16.43 8.58
N SER A 12 5.70 -17.67 8.09
CA SER A 12 6.76 -18.58 8.56
C SER A 12 8.10 -18.43 7.82
N SER A 13 8.14 -17.67 6.72
CA SER A 13 9.35 -17.49 5.92
C SER A 13 9.50 -16.07 5.38
N LYS A 14 10.75 -15.68 5.08
CA LYS A 14 11.05 -14.39 4.41
C LYS A 14 10.36 -14.26 3.05
N LYS A 15 10.18 -15.38 2.33
CA LYS A 15 9.48 -15.42 1.05
C LYS A 15 7.99 -15.12 1.23
N ASP A 16 7.35 -15.75 2.22
CA ASP A 16 5.94 -15.52 2.53
C ASP A 16 5.69 -14.10 3.02
N PHE A 17 6.56 -13.59 3.91
CA PHE A 17 6.55 -12.20 4.33
C PHE A 17 6.60 -11.24 3.12
N THR A 18 7.51 -11.49 2.17
CA THR A 18 7.65 -10.69 0.95
C THR A 18 6.42 -10.78 0.05
N ASN A 19 5.78 -11.95 -0.05
CA ASN A 19 4.57 -12.15 -0.84
C ASN A 19 3.40 -11.35 -0.24
N PHE A 20 3.17 -11.44 1.06
CA PHE A 20 2.12 -10.67 1.74
C PHE A 20 2.35 -9.16 1.64
N PHE A 21 3.59 -8.68 1.77
CA PHE A 21 3.93 -7.28 1.51
C PHE A 21 3.64 -6.87 0.06
N SER A 22 3.88 -7.77 -0.91
CA SER A 22 3.53 -7.55 -2.31
C SER A 22 2.02 -7.45 -2.51
N HIS A 23 1.22 -8.27 -1.81
CA HIS A 23 -0.24 -8.16 -1.80
C HIS A 23 -0.71 -6.86 -1.15
N ALA A 24 -0.12 -6.45 -0.03
CA ALA A 24 -0.41 -5.17 0.62
C ALA A 24 -0.14 -3.99 -0.32
N LEU A 25 0.97 -4.01 -1.07
CA LEU A 25 1.32 -2.97 -2.03
C LEU A 25 0.33 -2.91 -3.21
N LYS A 26 -0.13 -4.06 -3.72
CA LYS A 26 -1.18 -4.11 -4.75
C LYS A 26 -2.46 -3.43 -4.26
N SER A 27 -2.93 -3.80 -3.06
CA SER A 27 -4.10 -3.14 -2.46
C SER A 27 -3.88 -1.64 -2.24
N ALA A 28 -2.67 -1.21 -1.87
CA ALA A 28 -2.37 0.22 -1.71
C ALA A 28 -2.44 0.98 -3.04
N ASN A 29 -1.96 0.39 -4.12
CA ASN A 29 -2.07 0.97 -5.46
C ASN A 29 -3.52 1.04 -5.96
N GLU A 30 -4.33 0.02 -5.69
CA GLU A 30 -5.77 0.05 -5.97
C GLU A 30 -6.47 1.16 -5.15
N SER A 31 -6.18 1.29 -3.86
CA SER A 31 -6.70 2.38 -3.02
C SER A 31 -6.29 3.76 -3.55
N LYS A 32 -5.04 3.93 -4.01
CA LYS A 32 -4.58 5.18 -4.64
C LYS A 32 -5.41 5.52 -5.89
N PHE A 33 -5.68 4.53 -6.74
CA PHE A 33 -6.51 4.72 -7.93
C PHE A 33 -7.92 5.19 -7.55
N TRP A 34 -8.57 4.51 -6.61
CA TRP A 34 -9.92 4.88 -6.18
C TRP A 34 -9.99 6.24 -5.49
N LEU A 35 -9.00 6.60 -4.67
CA LEU A 35 -8.94 7.92 -4.03
C LEU A 35 -8.72 9.03 -5.04
N GLY A 36 -7.88 8.80 -6.06
CA GLY A 36 -7.71 9.74 -7.18
C GLY A 36 -9.02 9.92 -7.95
N LEU A 37 -9.69 8.83 -8.31
CA LEU A 37 -10.99 8.88 -8.98
C LEU A 37 -12.04 9.59 -8.12
N LEU A 38 -12.08 9.32 -6.82
CA LEU A 38 -13.02 9.95 -5.89
C LEU A 38 -12.80 11.46 -5.82
N ARG A 39 -11.54 11.91 -5.67
CA ARG A 39 -11.14 13.31 -5.70
C ARG A 39 -11.57 14.01 -6.99
N ASP A 40 -11.31 13.37 -8.13
CA ASP A 40 -11.54 13.97 -9.46
C ASP A 40 -13.03 13.92 -9.87
N SER A 41 -13.80 13.00 -9.30
CA SER A 41 -15.25 12.90 -9.53
C SER A 41 -16.08 14.02 -8.89
N GLY A 42 -15.51 14.78 -7.95
CA GLY A 42 -16.24 15.80 -7.18
C GLY A 42 -17.30 15.23 -6.23
N LYS A 43 -17.32 13.91 -6.00
CA LYS A 43 -18.31 13.22 -5.13
C LYS A 43 -17.92 13.15 -3.65
N ALA A 44 -16.76 13.67 -3.30
CA ALA A 44 -16.29 13.77 -1.92
C ALA A 44 -15.56 15.09 -1.69
N ASP A 45 -15.33 15.43 -0.43
CA ASP A 45 -14.48 16.57 -0.08
C ASP A 45 -13.07 16.40 -0.67
N LYS A 46 -12.67 17.37 -1.50
CA LYS A 46 -11.43 17.31 -2.27
C LYS A 46 -10.20 17.29 -1.36
N GLN A 47 -10.23 18.07 -0.27
CA GLN A 47 -9.11 18.17 0.65
C GLN A 47 -8.91 16.85 1.40
N ARG A 48 -9.99 16.27 1.91
CA ARG A 48 -9.98 14.97 2.58
C ARG A 48 -9.54 13.84 1.66
N ALA A 49 -10.02 13.83 0.42
CA ALA A 49 -9.59 12.84 -0.57
C ALA A 49 -8.10 12.97 -0.91
N GLU A 50 -7.57 14.20 -1.02
CA GLU A 50 -6.14 14.43 -1.24
C GLU A 50 -5.29 14.01 -0.03
N THR A 51 -5.73 14.30 1.20
CA THR A 51 -5.04 13.85 2.43
C THR A 51 -4.94 12.32 2.47
N LEU A 52 -6.07 11.61 2.24
CA LEU A 52 -6.08 10.14 2.21
C LEU A 52 -5.22 9.58 1.07
N LEU A 53 -5.23 10.24 -0.10
CA LEU A 53 -4.40 9.85 -1.23
C LEU A 53 -2.91 9.99 -0.90
N GLN A 54 -2.53 11.06 -0.20
CA GLN A 54 -1.17 11.31 0.24
C GLN A 54 -0.69 10.27 1.27
N GLU A 55 -1.49 10.00 2.30
CA GLU A 55 -1.21 8.93 3.27
C GLU A 55 -1.06 7.56 2.58
N THR A 56 -1.94 7.26 1.62
CA THR A 56 -1.87 5.99 0.88
C THR A 56 -0.61 5.91 0.00
N LYS A 57 -0.14 7.03 -0.56
CA LYS A 57 1.15 7.08 -1.30
C LYS A 57 2.32 6.78 -0.36
N GLU A 58 2.32 7.34 0.85
CA GLU A 58 3.37 7.10 1.85
C GLU A 58 3.42 5.63 2.26
N LEU A 59 2.26 5.02 2.53
CA LEU A 59 2.16 3.58 2.80
C LEU A 59 2.68 2.72 1.64
N ALA A 60 2.32 3.06 0.40
CA ALA A 60 2.82 2.35 -0.78
C ALA A 60 4.35 2.46 -0.92
N ASN A 61 4.94 3.61 -0.61
CA ASN A 61 6.39 3.82 -0.65
C ASN A 61 7.10 2.99 0.43
N ILE A 62 6.57 2.95 1.65
CA ILE A 62 7.11 2.12 2.75
C ILE A 62 7.06 0.62 2.38
N LEU A 63 5.94 0.16 1.83
CA LEU A 63 5.79 -1.23 1.38
C LEU A 63 6.76 -1.55 0.23
N GLY A 64 6.88 -0.66 -0.74
CA GLY A 64 7.80 -0.80 -1.87
C GLY A 64 9.27 -0.88 -1.43
N SER A 65 9.72 0.04 -0.58
CA SER A 65 11.10 0.04 -0.07
C SER A 65 11.41 -1.20 0.78
N SER A 66 10.42 -1.68 1.54
CA SER A 66 10.52 -2.92 2.32
C SER A 66 10.73 -4.14 1.41
N ILE A 67 9.96 -4.26 0.32
CA ILE A 67 10.10 -5.35 -0.66
C ILE A 67 11.47 -5.32 -1.35
N VAL A 68 11.95 -4.13 -1.73
CA VAL A 68 13.27 -3.95 -2.36
C VAL A 68 14.37 -4.43 -1.40
N THR A 69 14.30 -4.01 -0.14
CA THR A 69 15.24 -4.41 0.91
C THR A 69 15.21 -5.93 1.15
N LEU A 70 14.03 -6.54 1.21
CA LEU A 70 13.87 -7.97 1.39
C LEU A 70 14.48 -8.79 0.24
N ARG A 71 14.39 -8.27 -0.99
CA ARG A 71 14.95 -8.92 -2.20
C ARG A 71 16.47 -8.72 -2.35
N GLY A 72 17.12 -7.93 -1.50
CA GLY A 72 18.55 -7.69 -1.56
C GLY A 72 19.01 -6.91 -2.80
N LYS A 73 18.09 -6.22 -3.49
CA LYS A 73 18.41 -5.35 -4.61
C LYS A 73 18.62 -3.93 -4.07
N ARG A 74 19.85 -3.57 -3.71
CA ARG A 74 20.26 -2.18 -3.52
C ARG A 74 21.30 -1.84 -4.58
#